data_AF-A0A134AIM0-F1
#
_entry.id   AF-A0A134AIM0-F1
#
_cell.length_a   1.000
_cell.length_b   1.000
_cell.length_c   1.000
_cell.angle_alpha   90.00
_cell.angle_beta   90.00
_cell.angle_gamma   90.00
#
_symmetry.space_group_name_H-M   'P 1'
#
loop_
_entity.id
_entity.type
_entity.pdbx_description
1 polymer ?
#
loop_
_entity_poly.entity_id
_entity_poly.type
_entity_poly.pdbx_seq_one_letter_code
_entity_poly.pdbx_strand_id
1 'polypeptide(L)'
;MMVGRSIAYMKEAGMKFTLKRIFLTVLVLFVLFVANALVGNPVSKFLADRAADKVIAQKYSHLDLDRNKVVYNFKMAEYNVFLQDKNSEDSQFALHFDSFGRLTWDSYDDRIFNTMMRFDRVVAQYGRSLEKKYGFPYTITLSSWDKEDPAEYLKVDQPVDIKHLPYKLQAQAYGVGKDATADEAMAVLKQLQQIMDKEGLEVVDYAIDLVPEKDRGKEGEVETWKDMYSAYEVPADVVRRGDVKAMEDLVKLQSTTGKD
;
A
#
# COMPACT_ATOMS: atom_id res chain seq x y z
N MET A 1 78.04 6.50 18.12
CA MET A 1 76.69 6.01 18.49
C MET A 1 75.51 6.76 17.82
N MET A 2 75.75 7.78 16.99
CA MET A 2 74.67 8.61 16.38
C MET A 2 74.04 8.05 15.10
N VAL A 3 74.76 7.20 14.34
CA VAL A 3 74.29 6.74 13.01
C VAL A 3 73.21 5.64 13.10
N GLY A 4 73.26 4.77 14.12
CA GLY A 4 72.30 3.67 14.29
C GLY A 4 70.89 4.10 14.71
N ARG A 5 70.75 5.21 15.47
CA ARG A 5 69.44 5.77 15.83
C ARG A 5 68.73 6.37 14.61
N SER A 6 69.46 7.05 13.72
CA SER A 6 68.88 7.66 12.51
C SER A 6 68.25 6.62 11.56
N ILE A 7 68.91 5.47 11.35
CA ILE A 7 68.39 4.40 10.48
C ILE A 7 67.14 3.72 11.07
N ALA A 8 67.08 3.54 12.40
CA ALA A 8 65.91 2.99 13.07
C ALA A 8 64.69 3.92 12.98
N TYR A 9 64.89 5.23 13.19
CA TYR A 9 63.84 6.24 13.02
C TYR A 9 63.33 6.33 11.57
N MET A 10 64.22 6.25 10.58
CA MET A 10 63.82 6.23 9.16
C MET A 10 63.05 4.96 8.79
N LYS A 11 63.41 3.79 9.34
CA LYS A 11 62.64 2.54 9.15
C LYS A 11 61.25 2.59 9.80
N GLU A 12 61.15 3.12 11.02
CA GLU A 12 59.87 3.24 11.72
C GLU A 12 58.94 4.27 11.07
N ALA A 13 59.49 5.41 10.63
CA ALA A 13 58.74 6.42 9.87
C ALA A 13 58.27 5.88 8.50
N GLY A 14 59.13 5.14 7.79
CA GLY A 14 58.77 4.46 6.55
C GLY A 14 57.68 3.39 6.74
N MET A 15 57.76 2.59 7.82
CA MET A 15 56.76 1.59 8.17
C MET A 15 55.41 2.22 8.53
N LYS A 16 55.41 3.30 9.33
CA LYS A 16 54.21 4.08 9.65
C LYS A 16 53.58 4.72 8.40
N PHE A 17 54.39 5.17 7.45
CA PHE A 17 53.93 5.72 6.18
C PHE A 17 53.30 4.64 5.27
N THR A 18 53.88 3.45 5.22
CA THR A 18 53.32 2.28 4.51
C THR A 18 52.00 1.82 5.14
N LEU A 19 51.91 1.75 6.47
CA LEU A 19 50.67 1.42 7.20
C LEU A 19 49.54 2.41 6.92
N LYS A 20 49.83 3.72 6.90
CA LYS A 20 48.85 4.76 6.53
C LYS A 20 48.33 4.59 5.10
N ARG A 21 49.20 4.26 4.14
CA ARG A 21 48.82 4.00 2.74
C ARG A 21 47.93 2.76 2.60
N ILE A 22 48.27 1.68 3.30
CA ILE A 22 47.44 0.46 3.33
C ILE A 22 46.07 0.78 3.93
N PHE A 23 46.04 1.46 5.08
CA PHE A 23 44.78 1.86 5.71
C PHE A 23 43.92 2.73 4.80
N LEU A 24 44.51 3.75 4.15
CA LEU A 24 43.77 4.60 3.21
C LEU A 24 43.24 3.81 2.01
N THR A 25 44.02 2.85 1.49
CA THR A 25 43.58 1.99 0.39
C THR A 25 42.40 1.11 0.81
N VAL A 26 42.48 0.47 1.97
CA VAL A 26 41.38 -0.33 2.53
C VAL A 26 40.15 0.53 2.77
N LEU A 27 40.31 1.73 3.31
CA LEU A 27 39.21 2.66 3.54
C LEU A 27 38.54 3.07 2.23
N VAL A 28 39.31 3.39 1.19
CA VAL A 28 38.78 3.72 -0.14
C VAL A 28 38.03 2.53 -0.73
N LEU A 29 38.59 1.32 -0.67
CA LEU A 29 37.93 0.11 -1.15
C LEU A 29 36.64 -0.19 -0.37
N PHE A 30 36.63 0.03 0.94
CA PHE A 30 35.44 -0.13 1.77
C PHE A 30 34.36 0.90 1.41
N VAL A 31 34.73 2.17 1.23
CA VAL A 31 33.79 3.21 0.80
C VAL A 31 33.22 2.89 -0.58
N LEU A 32 34.04 2.44 -1.52
CA LEU A 32 33.57 2.00 -2.84
C LEU A 32 32.64 0.78 -2.75
N PHE A 33 32.96 -0.18 -1.88
CA PHE A 33 32.10 -1.33 -1.63
C PHE A 33 30.72 -0.91 -1.08
N VAL A 34 30.69 -0.03 -0.08
CA VAL A 34 29.45 0.49 0.51
C VAL A 34 28.67 1.33 -0.51
N ALA A 35 29.34 2.21 -1.26
CA ALA A 35 28.71 3.00 -2.30
C ALA A 35 28.08 2.12 -3.39
N ASN A 36 28.79 1.07 -3.80
CA ASN A 36 28.27 0.09 -4.76
C ASN A 36 27.06 -0.68 -4.20
N ALA A 37 27.07 -1.05 -2.92
CA ALA A 37 25.95 -1.72 -2.28
C ALA A 37 24.68 -0.84 -2.18
N LEU A 38 24.86 0.48 -2.04
CA LEU A 38 23.75 1.44 -1.92
C LEU A 38 23.21 1.95 -3.25
N VAL A 39 24.08 2.16 -4.24
CA VAL A 39 23.73 2.83 -5.51
C VAL A 39 23.71 1.86 -6.70
N GLY A 40 24.26 0.66 -6.52
CA GLY A 40 24.42 -0.34 -7.55
C GLY A 40 25.68 -0.14 -8.39
N ASN A 41 26.05 -1.21 -9.11
CA ASN A 41 27.17 -1.26 -10.03
C ASN A 41 26.73 -0.78 -11.43
N PRO A 42 27.38 0.24 -12.02
CA PRO A 42 27.10 0.70 -13.38
C PRO A 42 27.18 -0.40 -14.45
N VAL A 43 28.09 -1.38 -14.29
CA VAL A 43 28.21 -2.51 -15.23
C VAL A 43 26.98 -3.40 -15.16
N SER A 44 26.57 -3.77 -13.95
CA SER A 44 25.34 -4.55 -13.72
C SER A 44 24.10 -3.83 -14.23
N LYS A 45 24.03 -2.51 -14.05
CA LYS A 45 22.96 -1.67 -14.60
C LYS A 45 22.89 -1.76 -16.14
N PHE A 46 24.04 -1.70 -16.83
CA PHE A 46 24.10 -1.85 -18.29
C PHE A 46 23.70 -3.26 -18.74
N LEU A 47 24.10 -4.30 -17.99
CA LEU A 47 23.67 -5.68 -18.27
C LEU A 47 22.16 -5.84 -18.14
N ALA A 48 21.57 -5.33 -17.06
CA ALA A 48 20.12 -5.33 -16.86
C ALA A 48 19.38 -4.54 -17.95
N ASP A 49 19.94 -3.41 -18.39
CA ASP A 49 19.38 -2.59 -19.48
C ASP A 49 19.24 -3.38 -20.78
N ARG A 50 20.31 -4.06 -21.19
CA ARG A 50 20.33 -4.91 -22.40
C ARG A 50 19.46 -6.16 -22.25
N ALA A 51 19.44 -6.75 -21.06
CA ALA A 51 18.61 -7.91 -20.78
C ALA A 51 17.12 -7.55 -20.85
N ALA A 52 16.72 -6.37 -20.37
CA ALA A 52 15.36 -5.88 -20.45
C ALA A 52 14.88 -5.77 -21.90
N ASP A 53 15.67 -5.17 -22.80
CA ASP A 53 15.31 -5.08 -24.24
C ASP A 53 15.05 -6.47 -24.84
N LYS A 54 15.89 -7.46 -24.47
CA LYS A 54 15.73 -8.84 -24.92
C LYS A 54 14.45 -9.47 -24.37
N VAL A 55 14.19 -9.33 -23.07
CA VAL A 55 12.99 -9.88 -22.42
C VAL A 55 11.73 -9.26 -23.02
N ILE A 56 11.70 -7.94 -23.23
CA ILE A 56 10.58 -7.23 -23.85
C ILE A 56 10.31 -7.77 -25.26
N ALA A 57 11.34 -7.86 -26.10
CA ALA A 57 11.18 -8.37 -27.47
C ALA A 57 10.74 -9.85 -27.53
N GLN A 58 11.08 -10.66 -26.52
CA GLN A 58 10.78 -12.08 -26.50
C GLN A 58 9.42 -12.42 -25.87
N LYS A 59 9.06 -11.78 -24.75
CA LYS A 59 7.86 -12.09 -23.97
C LYS A 59 6.71 -11.12 -24.20
N TYR A 60 7.02 -9.84 -24.41
CA TYR A 60 6.04 -8.75 -24.38
C TYR A 60 5.99 -7.97 -25.70
N SER A 61 6.40 -8.59 -26.81
CA SER A 61 6.41 -7.96 -28.14
C SER A 61 5.02 -7.63 -28.70
N HIS A 62 3.97 -8.14 -28.07
CA HIS A 62 2.58 -7.86 -28.40
C HIS A 62 2.07 -6.55 -27.76
N LEU A 63 2.87 -5.88 -26.94
CA LEU A 63 2.51 -4.64 -26.23
C LEU A 63 3.32 -3.45 -26.79
N ASP A 64 2.73 -2.26 -26.77
CA ASP A 64 3.44 -1.01 -27.08
C ASP A 64 3.94 -0.36 -25.79
N LEU A 65 5.09 -0.84 -25.31
CA LEU A 65 5.61 -0.46 -23.99
C LEU A 65 6.44 0.83 -24.03
N ASP A 66 6.08 1.77 -23.15
CA ASP A 66 7.01 2.77 -22.63
C ASP A 66 7.87 2.17 -21.52
N ARG A 67 9.16 2.46 -21.61
CA ARG A 67 10.19 1.89 -20.73
C ARG A 67 10.93 2.98 -19.98
N ASN A 68 10.95 2.87 -18.65
CA ASN A 68 11.78 3.72 -17.80
C ASN A 68 13.24 3.25 -17.76
N LYS A 69 14.14 4.16 -17.36
CA LYS A 69 15.55 3.84 -17.11
C LYS A 69 15.66 2.79 -16.00
N VAL A 70 16.70 1.96 -16.08
CA VAL A 70 17.03 0.98 -15.02
C VAL A 70 17.28 1.69 -13.68
N VAL A 71 16.65 1.22 -12.60
CA VAL A 71 16.81 1.72 -11.23
C VAL A 71 17.33 0.61 -10.34
N TYR A 72 18.32 0.91 -9.49
CA TYR A 72 18.81 -0.05 -8.51
C TYR A 72 17.93 -0.01 -7.25
N ASN A 73 17.46 -1.17 -6.80
CA ASN A 73 16.73 -1.35 -5.56
C ASN A 73 17.67 -1.90 -4.49
N PHE A 74 18.14 -1.03 -3.59
CA PHE A 74 19.09 -1.42 -2.54
C PHE A 74 18.50 -2.43 -1.55
N LYS A 75 17.17 -2.44 -1.32
CA LYS A 75 16.53 -3.33 -0.34
C LYS A 75 16.61 -4.79 -0.78
N MET A 76 16.45 -5.01 -2.08
CA MET A 76 16.45 -6.35 -2.69
C MET A 76 17.74 -6.65 -3.47
N ALA A 77 18.69 -5.71 -3.50
CA ALA A 77 19.96 -5.79 -4.23
C ALA A 77 19.80 -6.16 -5.73
N GLU A 78 18.80 -5.58 -6.39
CA GLU A 78 18.38 -5.88 -7.77
C GLU A 78 18.27 -4.62 -8.64
N TYR A 79 18.14 -4.80 -9.94
CA TYR A 79 17.96 -3.74 -10.94
C TYR A 79 16.58 -3.87 -11.57
N ASN A 80 15.77 -2.83 -11.45
CA ASN A 80 14.37 -2.83 -11.86
C ASN A 80 14.17 -1.98 -13.10
N VAL A 81 13.33 -2.45 -14.01
CA VAL A 81 12.89 -1.73 -15.20
C VAL A 81 11.37 -1.66 -15.17
N PHE A 82 10.84 -0.46 -15.01
CA PHE A 82 9.40 -0.22 -15.02
C PHE A 82 8.91 -0.03 -16.44
N LEU A 83 7.77 -0.65 -16.74
CA LEU A 83 7.15 -0.74 -18.05
C LEU A 83 5.67 -0.38 -17.94
N GLN A 84 5.13 0.23 -18.99
CA GLN A 84 3.71 0.53 -19.13
C GLN A 84 3.33 0.44 -20.60
N ASP A 85 2.24 -0.23 -20.94
CA ASP A 85 1.67 -0.17 -22.29
C ASP A 85 0.96 1.18 -22.49
N LYS A 86 1.29 1.87 -23.57
CA LYS A 86 0.72 3.19 -23.91
C LYS A 86 -0.80 3.17 -24.08
N ASN A 87 -1.37 2.00 -24.37
CA ASN A 87 -2.79 1.82 -24.61
C ASN A 87 -3.56 1.36 -23.36
N SER A 88 -2.91 1.27 -22.21
CA SER A 88 -3.48 0.71 -20.98
C SER A 88 -3.05 1.52 -19.76
N GLU A 89 -4.03 2.13 -19.08
CA GLU A 89 -3.77 2.92 -17.88
C GLU A 89 -3.34 2.05 -16.70
N ASP A 90 -3.80 0.80 -16.65
CA ASP A 90 -3.53 -0.14 -15.56
C ASP A 90 -2.41 -1.14 -15.87
N SER A 91 -1.70 -0.99 -17.00
CA SER A 91 -0.69 -1.97 -17.43
C SER A 91 0.66 -1.87 -16.72
N GLN A 92 0.86 -0.96 -15.75
CA GLN A 92 2.19 -0.75 -15.19
C GLN A 92 2.73 -2.02 -14.51
N PHE A 93 3.95 -2.44 -14.87
CA PHE A 93 4.65 -3.57 -14.28
C PHE A 93 6.17 -3.37 -14.27
N ALA A 94 6.91 -4.26 -13.63
CA ALA A 94 8.37 -4.20 -13.53
C ALA A 94 9.04 -5.52 -13.92
N LEU A 95 10.22 -5.41 -14.52
CA LEU A 95 11.18 -6.50 -14.68
C LEU A 95 12.28 -6.35 -13.65
N HIS A 96 12.64 -7.44 -12.98
CA HIS A 96 13.65 -7.48 -11.92
C HIS A 96 14.85 -8.29 -12.38
N PHE A 97 16.04 -7.71 -12.25
CA PHE A 97 17.29 -8.32 -12.70
C PHE A 97 18.31 -8.38 -11.57
N ASP A 98 19.06 -9.47 -11.52
CA ASP A 98 20.23 -9.53 -10.65
C ASP A 98 21.44 -8.77 -11.21
N SER A 99 22.53 -8.77 -10.46
CA SER A 99 23.78 -8.07 -10.84
C SER A 99 24.46 -8.60 -12.11
N PHE A 100 24.03 -9.74 -12.65
CA PHE A 100 24.53 -10.32 -13.90
C PHE A 100 23.58 -10.07 -15.08
N GLY A 101 22.49 -9.32 -14.87
CA GLY A 101 21.47 -9.07 -15.90
C GLY A 101 20.56 -10.27 -16.15
N ARG A 102 20.46 -11.22 -15.22
CA ARG A 102 19.51 -12.34 -15.33
C ARG A 102 18.17 -11.88 -14.78
N LEU A 103 17.08 -12.11 -15.53
CA LEU A 103 15.72 -11.86 -15.05
C LEU A 103 15.46 -12.79 -13.86
N THR A 104 15.17 -12.22 -12.71
CA THR A 104 14.82 -12.97 -11.49
C THR A 104 13.31 -13.12 -11.35
N TRP A 105 12.56 -12.07 -11.70
CA TRP A 105 11.11 -12.02 -11.58
C TRP A 105 10.54 -10.88 -12.44
N ASP A 106 9.25 -10.97 -12.78
CA ASP A 106 8.49 -9.88 -13.39
C ASP A 106 7.09 -9.79 -12.79
N SER A 107 6.57 -8.57 -12.67
CA SER A 107 5.26 -8.30 -12.06
C SER A 107 4.13 -8.18 -13.10
N TYR A 108 4.26 -8.87 -14.25
CA TYR A 108 3.31 -8.70 -15.35
C TYR A 108 1.90 -9.20 -15.00
N ASP A 109 1.81 -10.31 -14.27
CA ASP A 109 0.51 -10.87 -13.88
C ASP A 109 -0.13 -10.06 -12.73
N ASP A 110 0.66 -9.26 -12.01
CA ASP A 110 0.20 -8.38 -10.92
C ASP A 110 -0.50 -7.10 -11.40
N ARG A 111 -0.54 -6.85 -12.72
CA ARG A 111 -1.17 -5.64 -13.28
C ARG A 111 -2.64 -5.50 -12.91
N ILE A 112 -3.32 -6.60 -12.60
CA ILE A 112 -4.70 -6.58 -12.14
C ILE A 112 -4.87 -5.72 -10.87
N PHE A 113 -3.85 -5.63 -10.01
CA PHE A 113 -3.88 -4.80 -8.83
C PHE A 113 -3.93 -3.30 -9.14
N ASN A 114 -3.39 -2.86 -10.29
CA ASN A 114 -3.54 -1.47 -10.73
C ASN A 114 -5.01 -1.13 -11.01
N THR A 115 -5.71 -2.03 -11.71
CA THR A 115 -7.16 -1.91 -11.94
C THR A 115 -7.92 -1.93 -10.62
N MET A 116 -7.60 -2.86 -9.71
CA MET A 116 -8.23 -2.93 -8.40
C MET A 116 -8.06 -1.62 -7.61
N MET A 117 -6.84 -1.07 -7.55
CA MET A 117 -6.59 0.24 -6.89
C MET A 117 -7.39 1.38 -7.52
N ARG A 118 -7.57 1.37 -8.84
CA ARG A 118 -8.39 2.38 -9.53
C ARG A 118 -9.87 2.23 -9.17
N PHE A 119 -10.39 1.00 -9.12
CA PHE A 119 -11.74 0.70 -8.63
C PHE A 119 -11.93 1.18 -7.19
N ASP A 120 -11.02 0.83 -6.27
CA ASP A 120 -11.07 1.24 -4.86
C ASP A 120 -11.11 2.76 -4.71
N ARG A 121 -10.26 3.46 -5.46
CA ARG A 121 -10.24 4.93 -5.45
C ARG A 121 -11.57 5.51 -5.91
N VAL A 122 -12.16 4.99 -6.99
CA VAL A 122 -13.43 5.49 -7.53
C VAL A 122 -14.58 5.19 -6.57
N VAL A 123 -14.64 3.99 -6.00
CA VAL A 123 -15.65 3.57 -5.02
C VAL A 123 -15.55 4.42 -3.75
N ALA A 124 -14.35 4.62 -3.20
CA ALA A 124 -14.13 5.46 -2.03
C ALA A 124 -14.53 6.92 -2.29
N GLN A 125 -14.15 7.49 -3.43
CA GLN A 125 -14.56 8.84 -3.83
C GLN A 125 -16.07 8.96 -4.01
N TYR A 126 -16.72 7.91 -4.53
CA TYR A 126 -18.18 7.86 -4.62
C TYR A 126 -18.82 7.91 -3.24
N GLY A 127 -18.37 7.08 -2.30
CA GLY A 127 -18.83 7.10 -0.90
C GLY A 127 -18.75 8.51 -0.29
N ARG A 128 -17.60 9.17 -0.45
CA ARG A 128 -17.40 10.57 -0.01
C ARG A 128 -18.39 11.55 -0.66
N SER A 129 -18.76 11.35 -1.91
CA SER A 129 -19.72 12.20 -2.60
C SER A 129 -21.14 12.08 -2.02
N LEU A 130 -21.49 10.90 -1.49
CA LEU A 130 -22.81 10.63 -0.91
C LEU A 130 -23.05 11.38 0.40
N GLU A 131 -21.98 11.64 1.18
CA GLU A 131 -22.03 12.44 2.41
C GLU A 131 -22.73 13.78 2.18
N LYS A 132 -22.22 14.53 1.19
CA LYS A 132 -22.76 15.85 0.82
C LYS A 132 -24.13 15.74 0.14
N LYS A 133 -24.31 14.75 -0.75
CA LYS A 133 -25.55 14.55 -1.50
C LYS A 133 -26.74 14.32 -0.58
N TYR A 134 -26.55 13.59 0.51
CA TYR A 134 -27.61 13.23 1.46
C TYR A 134 -27.58 14.02 2.77
N GLY A 135 -26.63 14.95 2.93
CA GLY A 135 -26.45 15.66 4.20
C GLY A 135 -26.13 14.72 5.36
N PHE A 136 -25.43 13.61 5.07
CA PHE A 136 -25.07 12.61 6.06
C PHE A 136 -23.87 13.11 6.87
N PRO A 137 -23.98 13.29 8.19
CA PRO A 137 -22.99 14.02 8.99
C PRO A 137 -21.76 13.19 9.36
N TYR A 138 -21.67 11.94 8.88
CA TYR A 138 -20.56 11.03 9.13
C TYR A 138 -19.77 10.81 7.84
N THR A 139 -18.49 10.49 7.99
CA THR A 139 -17.67 10.00 6.89
C THR A 139 -18.19 8.66 6.40
N ILE A 140 -18.30 8.48 5.09
CA ILE A 140 -18.64 7.23 4.42
C ILE A 140 -17.38 6.68 3.76
N THR A 141 -17.01 5.47 4.15
CA THR A 141 -16.04 4.66 3.41
C THR A 141 -16.78 3.54 2.71
N LEU A 142 -16.61 3.45 1.39
CA LEU A 142 -17.04 2.30 0.59
C LEU A 142 -15.79 1.55 0.12
N SER A 143 -15.83 0.23 0.19
CA SER A 143 -14.79 -0.66 -0.32
C SER A 143 -15.40 -1.95 -0.85
N SER A 144 -14.60 -2.74 -1.58
CA SER A 144 -14.95 -4.14 -1.79
C SER A 144 -15.14 -4.85 -0.45
N TRP A 145 -16.00 -5.87 -0.46
CA TRP A 145 -16.17 -6.74 0.69
C TRP A 145 -14.90 -7.56 0.91
N ASP A 146 -14.40 -7.57 2.14
CA ASP A 146 -13.11 -8.17 2.49
C ASP A 146 -13.06 -9.71 2.42
N LYS A 147 -14.23 -10.35 2.23
CA LYS A 147 -14.37 -11.81 2.09
C LYS A 147 -14.28 -12.31 0.65
N GLU A 148 -14.15 -11.40 -0.32
CA GLU A 148 -13.98 -11.70 -1.74
C GLU A 148 -12.74 -10.93 -2.27
N ASP A 149 -11.93 -11.57 -3.12
CA ASP A 149 -10.81 -10.87 -3.80
C ASP A 149 -11.32 -10.28 -5.13
N PRO A 150 -11.39 -8.94 -5.29
CA PRO A 150 -11.84 -8.32 -6.53
C PRO A 150 -11.02 -8.74 -7.76
N ALA A 151 -9.74 -9.12 -7.58
CA ALA A 151 -8.89 -9.55 -8.67
C ALA A 151 -9.40 -10.82 -9.37
N GLU A 152 -10.23 -11.64 -8.71
CA GLU A 152 -10.86 -12.83 -9.30
C GLU A 152 -11.94 -12.48 -10.34
N TYR A 153 -12.54 -11.29 -10.26
CA TYR A 153 -13.67 -10.87 -11.09
C TYR A 153 -13.31 -9.78 -12.11
N LEU A 154 -12.23 -9.04 -11.85
CA LEU A 154 -11.81 -7.92 -12.67
C LEU A 154 -10.95 -8.35 -13.86
N LYS A 155 -10.92 -7.49 -14.88
CA LYS A 155 -9.96 -7.55 -15.98
C LYS A 155 -9.15 -6.27 -16.01
N VAL A 156 -7.88 -6.36 -16.44
CA VAL A 156 -7.03 -5.19 -16.63
C VAL A 156 -7.74 -4.17 -17.54
N ASP A 157 -7.68 -2.89 -17.16
CA ASP A 157 -8.35 -1.74 -17.80
C ASP A 157 -9.89 -1.81 -17.83
N GLN A 158 -10.52 -2.67 -17.04
CA GLN A 158 -11.98 -2.72 -16.99
C GLN A 158 -12.54 -1.34 -16.60
N PRO A 159 -13.53 -0.80 -17.34
CA PRO A 159 -14.15 0.47 -16.96
C PRO A 159 -14.91 0.31 -15.64
N VAL A 160 -14.89 1.34 -14.81
CA VAL A 160 -15.62 1.35 -13.54
C VAL A 160 -17.06 1.77 -13.79
N ASP A 161 -18.01 0.85 -13.59
CA ASP A 161 -19.43 1.14 -13.47
C ASP A 161 -19.87 0.91 -12.02
N ILE A 162 -20.00 2.01 -11.27
CA ILE A 162 -20.37 1.99 -9.85
C ILE A 162 -21.73 1.33 -9.61
N LYS A 163 -22.64 1.35 -10.60
CA LYS A 163 -23.98 0.76 -10.45
C LYS A 163 -23.99 -0.74 -10.76
N HIS A 164 -22.96 -1.26 -11.41
CA HIS A 164 -22.85 -2.66 -11.81
C HIS A 164 -21.43 -3.18 -11.52
N LEU A 165 -21.02 -3.08 -10.26
CA LEU A 165 -19.73 -3.61 -9.82
C LEU A 165 -19.74 -5.15 -9.90
N PRO A 166 -18.62 -5.78 -10.27
CA PRO A 166 -18.53 -7.24 -10.39
C PRO A 166 -18.32 -7.95 -9.05
N TYR A 167 -18.31 -7.20 -7.94
CA TYR A 167 -18.10 -7.68 -6.58
C TYR A 167 -19.03 -6.93 -5.62
N LYS A 168 -19.23 -7.49 -4.43
CA LYS A 168 -20.04 -6.87 -3.38
C LYS A 168 -19.27 -5.79 -2.64
N LEU A 169 -20.02 -4.84 -2.09
CA LEU A 169 -19.48 -3.76 -1.28
C LEU A 169 -19.70 -4.00 0.22
N GLN A 170 -18.84 -3.37 1.00
CA GLN A 170 -19.11 -3.05 2.40
C GLN A 170 -19.11 -1.53 2.59
N ALA A 171 -19.86 -1.05 3.58
CA ALA A 171 -19.99 0.37 3.86
C ALA A 171 -19.74 0.69 5.33
N GLN A 172 -18.85 1.65 5.58
CA GLN A 172 -18.54 2.11 6.93
C GLN A 172 -19.01 3.55 7.13
N ALA A 173 -19.61 3.82 8.30
CA ALA A 173 -19.79 5.17 8.81
C ALA A 173 -18.73 5.47 9.90
N TYR A 174 -18.15 6.66 9.86
CA TYR A 174 -17.21 7.11 10.88
C TYR A 174 -17.49 8.56 11.28
N GLY A 175 -17.49 8.85 12.57
CA GLY A 175 -17.49 10.24 13.04
C GLY A 175 -17.81 10.38 14.53
N VAL A 176 -18.20 11.60 14.90
CA VAL A 176 -18.56 11.92 16.29
C VAL A 176 -20.06 11.71 16.48
N GLY A 177 -20.41 10.80 17.39
CA GLY A 177 -21.76 10.60 17.91
C GLY A 177 -21.97 11.37 19.21
N LYS A 178 -23.22 11.44 19.68
CA LYS A 178 -23.56 12.09 20.96
C LYS A 178 -22.95 11.33 22.12
N ASP A 179 -23.37 10.09 22.28
CA ASP A 179 -22.99 9.21 23.38
C ASP A 179 -22.25 7.97 22.90
N ALA A 180 -22.20 7.73 21.58
CA ALA A 180 -21.59 6.56 20.96
C ALA A 180 -22.14 5.25 21.56
N THR A 181 -23.46 5.07 21.47
CA THR A 181 -24.15 3.86 21.97
C THR A 181 -24.51 2.92 20.83
N ALA A 182 -24.87 1.67 21.17
CA ALA A 182 -25.37 0.71 20.19
C ALA A 182 -26.64 1.19 19.46
N ASP A 183 -27.56 1.84 20.18
CA ASP A 183 -28.78 2.39 19.59
C ASP A 183 -28.46 3.53 18.60
N GLU A 184 -27.55 4.43 18.99
CA GLU A 184 -27.09 5.51 18.10
C GLU A 184 -26.40 4.94 16.86
N ALA A 185 -25.48 4.00 17.06
CA ALA A 185 -24.75 3.34 15.98
C ALA A 185 -25.70 2.64 15.01
N MET A 186 -26.71 1.91 15.50
CA MET A 186 -27.71 1.27 14.67
C MET A 186 -28.55 2.30 13.90
N ALA A 187 -28.92 3.42 14.52
CA ALA A 187 -29.65 4.48 13.84
C ALA A 187 -28.84 5.08 12.66
N VAL A 188 -27.53 5.29 12.86
CA VAL A 188 -26.60 5.76 11.82
C VAL A 188 -26.45 4.73 10.71
N LEU A 189 -26.24 3.45 11.06
CA LEU A 189 -26.13 2.37 10.08
C LEU A 189 -27.40 2.21 9.24
N LYS A 190 -28.59 2.37 9.82
CA LYS A 190 -29.86 2.36 9.08
C LYS A 190 -29.97 3.52 8.10
N GLN A 191 -29.51 4.72 8.47
CA GLN A 191 -29.47 5.84 7.55
C GLN A 191 -28.49 5.59 6.41
N LEU A 192 -27.29 5.08 6.71
CA LEU A 192 -26.30 4.70 5.72
C LEU A 192 -26.87 3.64 4.75
N GLN A 193 -27.52 2.61 5.28
CA GLN A 193 -28.17 1.59 4.48
C GLN A 193 -29.25 2.16 3.55
N GLN A 194 -30.09 3.06 4.03
CA GLN A 194 -31.08 3.72 3.16
C GLN A 194 -30.44 4.53 2.03
N ILE A 195 -29.27 5.13 2.27
CA ILE A 195 -28.49 5.79 1.22
C ILE A 195 -28.00 4.75 0.20
N MET A 196 -27.44 3.63 0.65
CA MET A 196 -26.96 2.57 -0.23
C MET A 196 -28.09 1.98 -1.09
N ASP A 197 -29.24 1.70 -0.48
CA ASP A 197 -30.42 1.18 -1.17
C ASP A 197 -30.95 2.19 -2.22
N LYS A 198 -31.01 3.49 -1.89
CA LYS A 198 -31.41 4.55 -2.85
C LYS A 198 -30.43 4.69 -4.01
N GLU A 199 -29.15 4.45 -3.76
CA GLU A 199 -28.12 4.44 -4.79
C GLU A 199 -28.10 3.13 -5.59
N GLY A 200 -28.87 2.11 -5.22
CA GLY A 200 -28.84 0.80 -5.86
C GLY A 200 -27.49 0.10 -5.70
N LEU A 201 -26.78 0.34 -4.59
CA LEU A 201 -25.51 -0.30 -4.30
C LEU A 201 -25.73 -1.63 -3.57
N GLU A 202 -25.06 -2.69 -4.02
CA GLU A 202 -25.09 -3.99 -3.36
C GLU A 202 -24.11 -4.03 -2.18
N VAL A 203 -24.56 -3.52 -1.04
CA VAL A 203 -23.81 -3.56 0.23
C VAL A 203 -24.26 -4.74 1.07
N VAL A 204 -23.32 -5.59 1.48
CA VAL A 204 -23.60 -6.82 2.23
C VAL A 204 -23.23 -6.72 3.70
N ASP A 205 -22.18 -5.99 4.03
CA ASP A 205 -21.71 -5.77 5.41
C ASP A 205 -21.56 -4.27 5.69
N TYR A 206 -21.83 -3.89 6.94
CA TYR A 206 -21.67 -2.55 7.44
C TYR A 206 -20.67 -2.50 8.59
N ALA A 207 -20.01 -1.36 8.73
CA ALA A 207 -19.18 -1.06 9.87
C ALA A 207 -19.48 0.34 10.40
N ILE A 208 -19.20 0.57 11.68
CA ILE A 208 -19.34 1.88 12.27
C ILE A 208 -18.34 2.11 13.39
N ASP A 209 -17.80 3.32 13.40
CA ASP A 209 -16.94 3.86 14.45
C ASP A 209 -17.53 5.21 14.91
N LEU A 210 -18.09 5.24 16.12
CA LEU A 210 -18.63 6.45 16.74
C LEU A 210 -17.80 6.85 17.95
N VAL A 211 -17.19 8.03 17.87
CA VAL A 211 -16.54 8.66 19.03
C VAL A 211 -17.58 9.53 19.75
N PRO A 212 -17.70 9.46 21.08
CA PRO A 212 -18.68 10.28 21.79
C PRO A 212 -18.28 11.77 21.79
N GLU A 213 -19.26 12.68 21.83
CA GLU A 213 -19.05 14.14 21.70
C GLU A 213 -18.15 14.69 22.81
N LYS A 214 -18.15 14.07 23.99
CA LYS A 214 -17.24 14.42 25.09
C LYS A 214 -15.75 14.28 24.74
N ASP A 215 -15.43 13.48 23.74
CA ASP A 215 -14.07 13.20 23.27
C ASP A 215 -13.74 13.96 21.97
N ARG A 216 -14.58 14.95 21.61
CA ARG A 216 -14.39 15.85 20.48
C ARG A 216 -13.52 17.05 20.86
N GLY A 217 -12.49 17.29 20.05
CA GLY A 217 -11.59 18.41 20.14
C GLY A 217 -12.18 19.72 19.63
N LYS A 218 -11.44 20.81 19.90
CA LYS A 218 -11.93 22.19 19.68
C LYS A 218 -12.08 22.54 18.19
N GLU A 219 -11.38 21.87 17.29
CA GLU A 219 -11.50 22.05 15.84
C GLU A 219 -12.34 20.93 15.19
N GLY A 220 -12.97 20.07 16.01
CA GLY A 220 -13.83 18.97 15.60
C GLY A 220 -13.11 17.64 15.35
N GLU A 221 -11.81 17.59 15.62
CA GLU A 221 -10.99 16.38 15.66
C GLU A 221 -11.35 15.46 16.84
N VAL A 222 -10.90 14.21 16.80
CA VAL A 222 -11.08 13.25 17.89
C VAL A 222 -9.88 13.36 18.84
N GLU A 223 -10.11 13.73 20.10
CA GLU A 223 -9.03 13.85 21.11
C GLU A 223 -8.60 12.48 21.64
N THR A 224 -9.54 11.55 21.77
CA THR A 224 -9.29 10.19 22.25
C THR A 224 -10.26 9.18 21.64
N TRP A 225 -9.79 7.96 21.48
CA TRP A 225 -10.56 6.84 20.90
C TRP A 225 -11.02 5.84 21.96
N LYS A 226 -10.73 6.12 23.24
CA LYS A 226 -10.87 5.16 24.34
C LYS A 226 -12.33 4.72 24.56
N ASP A 227 -13.28 5.63 24.38
CA ASP A 227 -14.69 5.39 24.65
C ASP A 227 -15.51 5.30 23.35
N MET A 228 -14.85 5.00 22.22
CA MET A 228 -15.49 4.79 20.93
C MET A 228 -16.35 3.52 20.96
N TYR A 229 -17.51 3.58 20.29
CA TYR A 229 -18.27 2.40 19.92
C TYR A 229 -17.91 1.97 18.51
N SER A 230 -17.41 0.74 18.40
CA SER A 230 -17.05 0.11 17.13
C SER A 230 -17.86 -1.16 16.93
N ALA A 231 -18.44 -1.30 15.74
CA ALA A 231 -19.02 -2.55 15.28
C ALA A 231 -18.57 -2.78 13.84
N TYR A 232 -17.93 -3.92 13.60
CA TYR A 232 -17.49 -4.34 12.26
C TYR A 232 -18.34 -5.50 11.75
N GLU A 233 -18.28 -5.78 10.46
CA GLU A 233 -18.96 -6.93 9.84
C GLU A 233 -20.44 -7.09 10.25
N VAL A 234 -21.16 -5.97 10.41
CA VAL A 234 -22.58 -5.97 10.78
C VAL A 234 -23.38 -6.33 9.52
N PRO A 235 -24.03 -7.51 9.45
CA PRO A 235 -24.68 -7.94 8.22
C PRO A 235 -25.82 -6.99 7.81
N ALA A 236 -26.01 -6.81 6.50
CA ALA A 236 -27.03 -5.91 5.98
C ALA A 236 -28.45 -6.24 6.50
N ASP A 237 -28.77 -7.52 6.70
CA ASP A 237 -30.07 -7.93 7.24
C ASP A 237 -30.25 -7.55 8.73
N VAL A 238 -29.18 -7.55 9.52
CA VAL A 238 -29.18 -7.07 10.92
C VAL A 238 -29.49 -5.57 10.95
N VAL A 239 -28.84 -4.79 10.07
CA VAL A 239 -29.10 -3.35 9.93
C VAL A 239 -30.54 -3.10 9.44
N ARG A 240 -31.03 -3.85 8.45
CA ARG A 240 -32.41 -3.71 7.92
C ARG A 240 -33.46 -3.90 9.02
N ARG A 241 -33.28 -4.94 9.85
CA ARG A 241 -34.17 -5.19 10.99
C ARG A 241 -34.02 -4.16 12.10
N GLY A 242 -32.89 -3.45 12.17
CA GLY A 242 -32.55 -2.61 13.31
C GLY A 242 -32.30 -3.44 14.57
N ASP A 243 -31.70 -4.63 14.41
CA ASP A 243 -31.50 -5.58 15.50
C ASP A 243 -30.26 -5.20 16.33
N VAL A 244 -30.47 -4.25 17.25
CA VAL A 244 -29.41 -3.71 18.12
C VAL A 244 -28.75 -4.83 18.94
N LYS A 245 -29.54 -5.78 19.43
CA LYS A 245 -29.02 -6.89 20.24
C LYS A 245 -28.07 -7.77 19.46
N ALA A 246 -28.42 -8.13 18.22
CA ALA A 246 -27.53 -8.91 17.35
C ALA A 246 -26.21 -8.16 17.09
N MET A 247 -26.27 -6.84 16.88
CA MET A 247 -25.06 -6.02 16.74
C MET A 247 -24.21 -6.00 18.03
N GLU A 248 -24.83 -5.84 19.20
CA GLU A 248 -24.10 -5.88 20.48
C GLU A 248 -23.44 -7.24 20.75
N ASP A 249 -24.10 -8.33 20.39
CA ASP A 249 -23.55 -9.67 20.54
C ASP A 249 -22.35 -9.89 19.58
N LEU A 250 -22.38 -9.32 18.38
CA LEU A 250 -21.22 -9.26 17.47
C LEU A 250 -20.06 -8.44 18.06
N VAL A 251 -20.33 -7.25 18.59
CA VAL A 251 -19.30 -6.40 19.22
C VAL A 251 -18.63 -7.11 20.39
N LYS A 252 -19.40 -7.80 21.24
CA LYS A 252 -18.84 -8.63 22.32
C LYS A 252 -17.90 -9.69 21.77
N LEU A 253 -18.30 -10.42 20.73
CA LEU A 253 -17.46 -11.42 20.09
C LEU A 253 -16.14 -10.80 19.59
N GLN A 254 -16.21 -9.72 18.83
CA GLN A 254 -15.05 -9.00 18.30
C GLN A 254 -14.08 -8.53 19.40
N SER A 255 -14.63 -8.05 20.52
CA SER A 255 -13.82 -7.62 21.67
C SER A 255 -13.09 -8.76 22.39
N THR A 256 -13.54 -10.00 22.21
CA THR A 256 -12.93 -11.20 22.79
C THR A 256 -11.93 -11.86 21.86
N THR A 257 -12.12 -11.79 20.54
CA THR A 257 -11.24 -12.42 19.54
C THR A 257 -9.95 -11.63 19.31
N GLY A 258 -9.92 -10.32 19.57
CA GLY A 258 -8.72 -9.48 19.45
C GLY A 258 -7.75 -9.51 20.65
N LYS A 259 -7.91 -10.47 21.58
CA LYS A 259 -7.12 -10.58 22.82
C LYS A 259 -6.17 -11.78 22.88
N ASP A 260 -6.04 -12.53 21.79
CA ASP A 260 -5.10 -13.65 21.65
C ASP A 260 -3.79 -13.24 20.98
#